data_AF-A0A9W8AE22-F1
#
_entry.id   AF-A0A9W8AE22-F1
#
_cell.length_a   1.000
_cell.length_b   1.000
_cell.length_c   1.000
_cell.angle_alpha   90.00
_cell.angle_beta   90.00
_cell.angle_gamma   90.00
#
_symmetry.space_group_name_H-M   'P 1'
#
loop_
_entity.id
_entity.type
_entity.pdbx_description
1 polymer ?
#
loop_
_entity_poly.entity_id
_entity_poly.type
_entity_poly.pdbx_seq_one_letter_code
_entity_poly.pdbx_strand_id
1 'polypeptide(L)'
;MDPTEPRFLDEEEQEKKIKDLKEEDEIINAQFKMFMTMVSFMFMLWFMALAYYIAVARTPSYYVPFVGIPIASVRPLLACEFSVISLQLGLYSIYKDHFSLPFLGASAALFVFQFFLCVYGDSPLERIWWSLPALILAADVYVGYSINVQGIRWSELESRQYKLKGA
;
A
#
# COMPACT_ATOMS: atom_id res chain seq x y z
N MET A 1 -12.33 -33.04 40.76
CA MET A 1 -12.05 -32.84 39.33
C MET A 1 -11.96 -31.35 39.11
N ASP A 2 -10.73 -30.86 38.93
CA ASP A 2 -10.40 -29.44 38.78
C ASP A 2 -10.55 -29.05 37.29
N PRO A 3 -11.29 -27.99 36.92
CA PRO A 3 -11.60 -27.68 35.52
C PRO A 3 -10.54 -26.80 34.83
N THR A 4 -9.28 -26.79 35.30
CA THR A 4 -8.28 -25.79 34.92
C THR A 4 -7.06 -26.33 34.14
N GLU A 5 -7.13 -27.52 33.56
CA GLU A 5 -6.14 -27.93 32.56
C GLU A 5 -6.58 -27.49 31.15
N PRO A 6 -5.73 -26.78 30.38
CA PRO A 6 -6.03 -26.48 29.00
C PRO A 6 -6.15 -27.82 28.26
N ARG A 7 -7.38 -28.18 27.84
CA ARG A 7 -7.61 -29.29 26.92
C ARG A 7 -6.82 -28.99 25.66
N PHE A 8 -5.64 -29.60 25.54
CA PHE A 8 -4.93 -29.67 24.28
C PHE A 8 -5.89 -30.35 23.29
N LEU A 9 -6.32 -29.60 22.26
CA LEU A 9 -7.04 -30.17 21.11
C LEU A 9 -6.22 -31.33 20.55
N ASP A 10 -6.88 -32.38 20.09
CA ASP A 10 -6.24 -33.52 19.43
C ASP A 10 -5.37 -33.02 18.27
N GLU A 11 -4.19 -33.60 18.06
CA GLU A 11 -3.18 -33.06 17.11
C GLU A 11 -3.78 -32.92 15.69
N GLU A 12 -4.62 -33.86 15.28
CA GLU A 12 -5.33 -33.85 14.00
C GLU A 12 -6.37 -32.71 13.89
N GLU A 13 -7.05 -32.37 15.00
CA GLU A 13 -7.97 -31.22 15.05
C GLU A 13 -7.22 -29.88 15.05
N GLN A 14 -6.01 -29.83 15.65
CA GLN A 14 -5.16 -28.64 15.58
C GLN A 14 -4.64 -28.42 14.17
N GLU A 15 -4.15 -29.46 13.50
CA GLU A 15 -3.66 -29.36 12.11
C GLU A 15 -4.75 -28.93 11.15
N LYS A 16 -5.96 -29.49 11.29
CA LYS A 16 -7.11 -29.08 10.48
C LYS A 16 -7.46 -27.61 10.69
N LYS A 17 -7.55 -27.16 11.95
CA LYS A 17 -7.82 -25.75 12.25
C LYS A 17 -6.74 -24.80 11.71
N ILE A 18 -5.47 -25.19 11.80
CA ILE A 18 -4.36 -24.39 11.26
C ILE A 18 -4.47 -24.29 9.74
N LYS A 19 -4.82 -25.39 9.06
CA LYS A 19 -4.99 -25.39 7.61
C LYS A 19 -6.17 -24.51 7.18
N ASP A 20 -7.31 -24.63 7.86
CA ASP A 20 -8.50 -23.82 7.59
C ASP A 20 -8.19 -22.32 7.80
N LEU A 21 -7.48 -21.97 8.89
CA LEU A 21 -7.04 -20.60 9.16
C LEU A 21 -6.07 -20.05 8.08
N LYS A 22 -5.20 -20.89 7.52
CA LYS A 22 -4.31 -20.48 6.42
C LYS A 22 -5.08 -20.18 5.14
N GLU A 23 -6.04 -21.03 4.79
CA GLU A 23 -6.89 -20.81 3.61
C GLU A 23 -7.72 -19.52 3.77
N GLU A 24 -8.26 -19.27 4.97
CA GLU A 24 -8.95 -18.00 5.28
C GLU A 24 -8.01 -16.78 5.18
N ASP A 25 -6.81 -16.86 5.76
CA ASP A 25 -5.80 -15.79 5.68
C ASP A 25 -5.37 -15.50 4.25
N GLU A 26 -5.16 -16.52 3.41
CA GLU A 26 -4.83 -16.35 1.99
C GLU A 26 -5.94 -15.62 1.24
N ILE A 27 -7.20 -15.99 1.49
CA ILE A 27 -8.36 -15.34 0.87
C ILE A 27 -8.46 -13.88 1.31
N ILE A 28 -8.33 -13.59 2.61
CA ILE A 28 -8.40 -12.23 3.14
C ILE A 28 -7.25 -11.38 2.60
N ASN A 29 -6.03 -11.91 2.57
CA ASN A 29 -4.87 -11.23 2.02
C ASN A 29 -5.04 -10.94 0.52
N ALA A 30 -5.59 -11.87 -0.25
CA ALA A 30 -5.86 -11.67 -1.68
C ALA A 30 -6.92 -10.57 -1.90
N GLN A 31 -8.00 -10.58 -1.12
CA GLN A 31 -9.04 -9.54 -1.17
C GLN A 31 -8.47 -8.17 -0.80
N PHE A 32 -7.64 -8.10 0.24
CA PHE A 32 -7.03 -6.85 0.68
C PHE A 32 -6.04 -6.30 -0.35
N LYS A 33 -5.21 -7.15 -0.97
CA LYS A 33 -4.35 -6.77 -2.11
C LYS A 33 -5.17 -6.22 -3.28
N MET A 34 -6.27 -6.88 -3.62
CA MET A 34 -7.15 -6.44 -4.72
C MET A 34 -7.79 -5.08 -4.40
N PHE A 35 -8.27 -4.88 -3.17
CA PHE A 35 -8.84 -3.61 -2.73
C PHE A 35 -7.82 -2.47 -2.82
N MET A 36 -6.63 -2.65 -2.25
CA MET A 36 -5.56 -1.65 -2.30
C MET A 36 -5.15 -1.35 -3.75
N THR A 37 -4.99 -2.39 -4.57
CA THR A 37 -4.69 -2.24 -6.01
C THR A 37 -5.74 -1.40 -6.73
N MET A 38 -7.03 -1.64 -6.46
CA MET A 38 -8.12 -0.86 -7.07
C MET A 38 -8.06 0.61 -6.66
N VAL A 39 -7.83 0.90 -5.37
CA VAL A 39 -7.69 2.26 -4.85
C VAL A 39 -6.51 2.97 -5.52
N SER A 40 -5.32 2.37 -5.51
CA SER A 40 -4.11 2.95 -6.09
C SER A 40 -4.25 3.17 -7.60
N PHE A 41 -4.86 2.22 -8.31
CA PHE A 41 -5.13 2.35 -9.74
C PHE A 41 -6.11 3.47 -10.07
N MET A 42 -7.19 3.61 -9.29
CA MET A 42 -8.17 4.69 -9.46
C MET A 42 -7.51 6.07 -9.29
N PHE A 43 -6.73 6.25 -8.22
CA PHE A 43 -6.00 7.50 -8.00
C PHE A 43 -4.95 7.75 -9.09
N MET A 44 -4.28 6.71 -9.58
CA MET A 44 -3.32 6.85 -10.67
C MET A 44 -3.99 7.40 -11.92
N LEU A 45 -5.16 6.87 -12.29
CA LEU A 45 -5.95 7.39 -13.42
C LEU A 45 -6.36 8.86 -13.21
N TRP A 46 -6.73 9.25 -11.99
CA TRP A 46 -7.07 10.65 -11.69
C TRP A 46 -5.88 11.60 -11.88
N PHE A 47 -4.70 11.24 -11.36
CA PHE A 47 -3.49 12.05 -11.55
C PHE A 47 -3.02 12.06 -13.01
N MET A 48 -3.19 10.97 -13.75
CA MET A 48 -2.92 10.93 -15.20
C MET A 48 -3.86 11.83 -15.98
N ALA A 49 -5.17 11.78 -15.68
CA ALA A 49 -6.17 12.64 -16.32
C ALA A 49 -5.90 14.13 -16.03
N LEU A 50 -5.52 14.44 -14.78
CA LEU A 50 -5.14 15.79 -14.38
C LEU A 50 -3.85 16.25 -15.08
N ALA A 51 -2.82 15.41 -15.14
CA ALA A 51 -1.59 15.71 -15.89
C ALA A 51 -1.88 16.00 -17.36
N TYR A 52 -2.70 15.16 -18.01
CA TYR A 52 -3.14 15.35 -19.38
C TYR A 52 -3.91 16.68 -19.55
N TYR A 53 -4.85 16.97 -18.66
CA TYR A 53 -5.60 18.22 -18.71
C TYR A 53 -4.67 19.43 -18.56
N ILE A 54 -3.71 19.39 -17.63
CA ILE A 54 -2.73 20.47 -17.44
C ILE A 54 -1.88 20.68 -18.70
N ALA A 55 -1.43 19.58 -19.33
CA ALA A 55 -0.60 19.61 -20.52
C ALA A 55 -1.34 20.16 -21.75
N VAL A 56 -2.63 19.84 -21.89
CA VAL A 56 -3.43 20.20 -23.07
C VAL A 56 -4.14 21.54 -22.92
N ALA A 57 -4.66 21.88 -21.73
CA ALA A 57 -5.64 22.94 -21.57
C ALA A 57 -5.11 24.37 -21.83
N ARG A 58 -3.79 24.62 -21.83
CA ARG A 58 -3.16 25.96 -22.03
C ARG A 58 -3.77 27.11 -21.19
N THR A 59 -4.64 26.82 -20.23
CA THR A 59 -5.27 27.80 -19.34
C THR A 59 -4.40 28.00 -18.11
N PRO A 60 -4.23 29.24 -17.62
CA PRO A 60 -3.39 29.55 -16.46
C PRO A 60 -3.97 29.03 -15.13
N SER A 61 -5.20 28.54 -15.12
CA SER A 61 -5.89 28.06 -13.92
C SER A 61 -6.27 26.59 -14.09
N TYR A 62 -5.68 25.74 -13.26
CA TYR A 62 -5.96 24.31 -13.20
C TYR A 62 -6.82 24.02 -11.99
N TYR A 63 -7.70 23.04 -12.10
CA TYR A 63 -8.61 22.68 -11.01
C TYR A 63 -8.52 21.20 -10.71
N VAL A 64 -8.64 20.83 -9.44
CA VAL A 64 -8.83 19.44 -9.02
C VAL A 64 -10.10 18.91 -9.70
N PRO A 65 -10.05 17.75 -10.40
CA PRO A 65 -11.21 17.18 -11.06
C PRO A 65 -12.36 16.94 -10.08
N PHE A 66 -13.61 17.15 -10.52
CA PHE A 66 -14.88 16.98 -9.75
C PHE A 66 -15.09 17.93 -8.57
N VAL A 67 -14.03 18.43 -7.93
CA VAL A 67 -14.12 19.32 -6.76
C VAL A 67 -13.99 20.80 -7.17
N GLY A 68 -13.40 21.10 -8.33
CA GLY A 68 -13.34 22.46 -8.88
C GLY A 68 -12.45 23.41 -8.07
N ILE A 69 -11.46 22.88 -7.35
CA ILE A 69 -10.55 23.66 -6.50
C ILE A 69 -9.32 24.07 -7.30
N PRO A 70 -8.92 25.35 -7.29
CA PRO A 70 -7.75 25.78 -8.04
C PRO A 70 -6.48 25.13 -7.50
N ILE A 71 -5.65 24.64 -8.42
CA ILE A 71 -4.31 24.14 -8.17
C ILE A 71 -3.36 25.30 -8.47
N ALA A 72 -2.75 25.85 -7.43
CA ALA A 72 -1.84 26.99 -7.52
C ALA A 72 -0.36 26.59 -7.43
N SER A 73 -0.08 25.30 -7.22
CA SER A 73 1.26 24.72 -7.19
C SER A 73 2.17 25.19 -8.33
N VAL A 74 3.43 25.52 -8.00
CA VAL A 74 4.45 26.12 -8.89
C VAL A 74 4.75 25.28 -10.14
N ARG A 75 4.61 23.95 -10.06
CA ARG A 75 4.79 23.02 -11.20
C ARG A 75 3.80 21.86 -11.12
N PRO A 76 2.52 22.08 -11.47
CA PRO A 76 1.44 21.13 -11.22
C PRO A 76 1.54 19.89 -12.14
N LEU A 77 2.14 20.03 -13.33
CA LEU A 77 2.40 18.91 -14.24
C LEU A 77 3.41 17.92 -13.63
N LEU A 78 4.58 18.42 -13.19
CA LEU A 78 5.59 17.58 -12.54
C LEU A 78 5.03 16.94 -11.28
N ALA A 79 4.27 17.69 -10.47
CA ALA A 79 3.60 17.14 -9.29
C ALA A 79 2.73 15.93 -9.65
N CYS A 80 1.91 16.04 -10.71
CA CYS A 80 1.08 14.92 -11.17
C CYS A 80 1.91 13.75 -11.69
N GLU A 81 2.97 13.99 -12.47
CA GLU A 81 3.85 12.91 -12.98
C GLU A 81 4.50 12.13 -11.83
N PHE A 82 5.07 12.83 -10.84
CA PHE A 82 5.66 12.18 -9.67
C PHE A 82 4.60 11.49 -8.79
N SER A 83 3.35 11.97 -8.77
CA SER A 83 2.23 11.28 -8.11
C SER A 83 1.90 9.98 -8.81
N VAL A 84 1.89 9.95 -10.14
CA VAL A 84 1.70 8.74 -10.94
C VAL A 84 2.84 7.75 -10.68
N ILE A 85 4.11 8.21 -10.70
CA ILE A 85 5.27 7.36 -10.40
C ILE A 85 5.18 6.79 -8.98
N SER A 86 4.76 7.60 -8.00
CA SER A 86 4.53 7.17 -6.61
C SER A 86 3.50 6.05 -6.54
N LEU A 87 2.36 6.19 -7.21
CA LEU A 87 1.28 5.20 -7.22
C LEU A 87 1.67 3.93 -7.99
N GLN A 88 2.43 4.04 -9.08
CA GLN A 88 3.00 2.89 -9.78
C GLN A 88 3.97 2.11 -8.89
N LEU A 89 4.80 2.82 -8.13
CA LEU A 89 5.74 2.19 -7.20
C LEU A 89 5.01 1.48 -6.05
N GLY A 90 3.91 2.06 -5.54
CA GLY A 90 3.03 1.42 -4.56
C GLY A 90 2.36 0.17 -5.12
N LEU A 91 1.73 0.25 -6.29
CA LEU A 91 1.17 -0.93 -6.96
C LEU A 91 2.19 -2.05 -7.13
N TYR A 92 3.41 -1.70 -7.55
CA TYR A 92 4.49 -2.66 -7.68
C TYR A 92 4.89 -3.27 -6.32
N SER A 93 4.80 -2.53 -5.21
CA SER A 93 5.15 -3.02 -3.87
C SER A 93 4.20 -4.07 -3.33
N ILE A 94 2.91 -3.98 -3.66
CA ILE A 94 1.88 -4.95 -3.24
C ILE A 94 2.23 -6.37 -3.70
N TYR A 95 2.79 -6.48 -4.90
CA TYR A 95 3.15 -7.76 -5.54
C TYR A 95 4.63 -8.11 -5.42
N LYS A 96 5.41 -7.32 -4.67
CA LYS A 96 6.85 -7.54 -4.54
C LYS A 96 7.14 -8.49 -3.38
N ASP A 97 7.83 -9.58 -3.69
CA ASP A 97 8.19 -10.59 -2.68
C ASP A 97 9.32 -10.12 -1.74
N HIS A 98 10.20 -9.24 -2.23
CA HIS A 98 11.38 -8.79 -1.48
C HIS A 98 11.62 -7.29 -1.64
N PHE A 99 11.82 -6.57 -0.53
CA PHE A 99 12.07 -5.14 -0.53
C PHE A 99 13.57 -4.83 -0.54
N SER A 100 14.12 -4.52 -1.72
CA SER A 100 15.54 -4.15 -1.84
C SER A 100 15.81 -2.72 -1.36
N LEU A 101 17.04 -2.43 -0.92
CA LEU A 101 17.46 -1.09 -0.49
C LEU A 101 17.20 0.00 -1.54
N PRO A 102 17.48 -0.20 -2.85
CA PRO A 102 17.17 0.79 -3.87
C PRO A 102 15.66 1.07 -3.99
N PHE A 103 14.83 0.04 -3.84
CA PHE A 103 13.38 0.19 -3.86
C PHE A 103 12.90 1.05 -2.69
N LEU A 104 13.35 0.74 -1.47
CA LEU A 104 13.01 1.51 -0.27
C LEU A 104 13.51 2.96 -0.35
N GLY A 105 14.72 3.16 -0.89
CA GLY A 105 15.27 4.50 -1.13
C GLY A 105 14.43 5.31 -2.12
N ALA A 106 13.99 4.69 -3.22
CA ALA A 106 13.11 5.33 -4.19
C ALA A 106 11.74 5.66 -3.60
N SER A 107 11.13 4.74 -2.84
CA SER A 107 9.86 4.99 -2.14
C SER A 107 9.98 6.13 -1.13
N ALA A 108 11.06 6.18 -0.35
CA ALA A 108 11.30 7.26 0.61
C ALA A 108 11.50 8.61 -0.10
N ALA A 109 12.25 8.65 -1.20
CA ALA A 109 12.44 9.88 -1.99
C ALA A 109 11.10 10.41 -2.55
N LEU A 110 10.27 9.53 -3.10
CA LEU A 110 8.93 9.90 -3.59
C LEU A 110 8.02 10.35 -2.45
N PHE A 111 8.06 9.69 -1.30
CA PHE A 111 7.31 10.11 -0.12
C PHE A 111 7.71 11.52 0.33
N VAL A 112 9.03 11.80 0.44
CA VAL A 112 9.54 13.13 0.81
C VAL A 112 9.13 14.18 -0.22
N PHE A 113 9.20 13.87 -1.50
CA PHE A 113 8.77 14.77 -2.57
C PHE A 113 7.26 15.11 -2.46
N GLN A 114 6.41 14.12 -2.28
CA GLN A 114 4.96 14.33 -2.11
C GLN A 114 4.63 15.07 -0.81
N PHE A 115 5.36 14.78 0.26
CA PHE A 115 5.25 15.52 1.52
C PHE A 115 5.65 16.99 1.34
N PHE A 116 6.70 17.28 0.58
CA PHE A 116 7.06 18.63 0.20
C PHE A 116 5.89 19.32 -0.54
N LEU A 117 5.29 18.69 -1.54
CA LEU A 117 4.13 19.26 -2.24
C LEU A 117 2.94 19.53 -1.29
N CYS A 118 2.70 18.65 -0.33
CA CYS A 118 1.69 18.86 0.71
C CYS A 118 2.00 20.09 1.58
N VAL A 119 3.25 20.28 2.02
CA VAL A 119 3.63 21.45 2.86
C VAL A 119 3.50 22.77 2.10
N TYR A 120 3.86 22.77 0.81
CA TYR A 120 3.88 23.96 -0.03
C TYR A 120 2.59 24.18 -0.85
N GLY A 121 1.54 23.37 -0.63
CA GLY A 121 0.23 23.63 -1.21
C GLY A 121 -0.40 24.91 -0.65
N ASP A 122 -1.04 25.69 -1.52
CA ASP A 122 -1.53 27.03 -1.18
C ASP A 122 -2.83 26.99 -0.37
N SER A 123 -3.64 25.93 -0.53
CA SER A 123 -4.88 25.74 0.23
C SER A 123 -4.87 24.42 1.00
N PRO A 124 -5.52 24.31 2.19
CA PRO A 124 -5.60 23.05 2.93
C PRO A 124 -6.10 21.87 2.11
N LEU A 125 -7.02 22.11 1.16
CA LEU A 125 -7.55 21.08 0.27
C LEU A 125 -6.52 20.64 -0.78
N GLU A 126 -5.73 21.56 -1.31
CA GLU A 126 -4.60 21.24 -2.18
C GLU A 126 -3.53 20.44 -1.42
N ARG A 127 -3.26 20.78 -0.16
CA ARG A 127 -2.34 20.01 0.69
C ARG A 127 -2.83 18.58 0.90
N ILE A 128 -4.13 18.41 1.19
CA ILE A 128 -4.74 17.09 1.28
C ILE A 128 -4.61 16.35 -0.05
N TRP A 129 -4.92 17.01 -1.17
CA TRP A 129 -4.82 16.41 -2.50
C TRP A 129 -3.40 15.88 -2.80
N TRP A 130 -2.37 16.67 -2.51
CA TRP A 130 -0.97 16.27 -2.69
C TRP A 130 -0.48 15.24 -1.66
N SER A 131 -1.16 15.09 -0.53
CA SER A 131 -0.84 14.04 0.44
C SER A 131 -1.31 12.65 0.00
N LEU A 132 -2.33 12.55 -0.85
CA LEU A 132 -2.96 11.28 -1.21
C LEU A 132 -1.98 10.28 -1.84
N PRO A 133 -1.13 10.64 -2.83
CA PRO A 133 -0.14 9.72 -3.40
C PRO A 133 0.87 9.19 -2.38
N ALA A 134 1.28 10.02 -1.41
CA ALA A 134 2.20 9.61 -0.36
C ALA A 134 1.56 8.62 0.62
N LEU A 135 0.32 8.90 1.03
CA LEU A 135 -0.44 8.03 1.94
C LEU A 135 -0.73 6.68 1.30
N ILE A 136 -1.13 6.68 0.02
CA ILE A 136 -1.38 5.45 -0.73
C ILE A 136 -0.08 4.66 -0.93
N LEU A 137 1.02 5.30 -1.32
CA LEU A 137 2.33 4.63 -1.42
C LEU A 137 2.73 3.99 -0.08
N ALA A 138 2.60 4.71 1.03
CA ALA A 138 2.94 4.18 2.35
C ALA A 138 2.05 2.99 2.73
N ALA A 139 0.75 3.07 2.44
CA ALA A 139 -0.18 1.96 2.66
C ALA A 139 0.20 0.75 1.80
N ASP A 140 0.42 0.94 0.50
CA ASP A 140 0.78 -0.14 -0.44
C ASP A 140 2.10 -0.84 -0.05
N VAL A 141 3.10 -0.05 0.39
CA VAL A 141 4.37 -0.59 0.89
C VAL A 141 4.15 -1.37 2.17
N TYR A 142 3.35 -0.86 3.10
CA TYR A 142 3.01 -1.55 4.34
C TYR A 142 2.25 -2.86 4.07
N VAL A 143 1.27 -2.86 3.16
CA VAL A 143 0.49 -4.04 2.79
C VAL A 143 1.38 -5.08 2.11
N GLY A 144 2.18 -4.67 1.12
CA GLY A 144 3.12 -5.55 0.45
C GLY A 144 4.13 -6.16 1.43
N TYR A 145 4.65 -5.37 2.36
CA TYR A 145 5.56 -5.85 3.39
C TYR A 145 4.88 -6.83 4.36
N SER A 146 3.71 -6.49 4.87
CA SER A 146 2.99 -7.33 5.85
C SER A 146 2.60 -8.68 5.22
N ILE A 147 2.04 -8.66 4.01
CA ILE A 147 1.58 -9.91 3.38
C ILE A 147 2.75 -10.73 2.86
N ASN A 148 3.70 -10.13 2.14
CA ASN A 148 4.74 -10.90 1.47
C ASN A 148 5.95 -11.19 2.37
N VAL A 149 6.25 -10.37 3.37
CA VAL A 149 7.42 -10.59 4.24
C VAL A 149 7.01 -11.19 5.59
N GLN A 150 5.91 -10.72 6.21
CA GLN A 150 5.47 -11.31 7.48
C GLN A 150 4.65 -12.60 7.29
N GLY A 151 3.87 -12.72 6.21
CA GLY A 151 3.18 -13.96 5.86
C GLY A 151 4.13 -15.15 5.66
N ILE A 152 5.28 -14.93 5.02
CA ILE A 152 6.35 -15.96 4.87
C ILE A 152 6.96 -16.34 6.24
N ARG A 153 7.00 -15.39 7.19
CA ARG A 153 7.65 -15.62 8.49
C ARG A 153 6.83 -16.54 9.40
N TRP A 154 5.51 -16.58 9.26
CA TRP A 154 4.65 -17.53 9.97
C TRP A 154 4.89 -18.97 9.52
N SER A 155 4.97 -19.22 8.21
CA SER A 155 5.24 -20.57 7.68
C SER A 155 6.65 -21.07 8.03
N GLU A 156 7.64 -20.18 8.05
CA GLU A 156 9.00 -20.52 8.51
C GLU A 156 9.06 -20.83 10.01
N LEU A 157 8.40 -20.03 10.86
CA LEU A 157 8.35 -20.26 12.31
C LEU A 157 7.68 -21.59 12.66
N GLU A 158 6.63 -21.94 11.92
CA GLU A 158 5.92 -23.20 12.03
C GLU A 158 6.82 -24.38 11.63
N SER A 159 7.51 -24.31 10.48
CA SER A 159 8.47 -25.36 10.08
C SER A 159 9.57 -25.62 11.11
N ARG A 160 9.95 -24.58 11.87
CA ARG A 160 10.93 -24.67 12.97
C ARG A 160 10.33 -25.23 14.25
N GLN A 161 9.06 -24.93 14.55
CA GLN A 161 8.33 -25.51 15.67
C GLN A 161 8.11 -27.02 15.47
N TYR A 162 7.80 -27.46 14.25
CA TYR A 162 7.70 -28.88 13.89
C TYR A 162 9.06 -29.61 13.98
N LYS A 163 10.18 -28.96 13.64
CA LYS A 163 11.52 -29.54 13.84
C LYS A 163 11.91 -29.70 15.32
N LEU A 164 11.39 -28.85 16.22
CA LEU A 164 11.68 -28.91 17.65
C LEU A 164 10.82 -29.93 18.42
N LYS A 165 9.66 -30.33 17.89
CA LYS A 165 8.85 -31.43 18.46
C LYS A 165 9.26 -32.83 17.99
N GLY A 166 10.14 -32.91 16.98
CA GLY A 166 10.65 -34.17 16.42
C GLY A 166 12.00 -34.63 16.97
N ALA A 167 12.54 -33.96 18.01
CA ALA A 167 13.80 -34.29 18.68
C ALA A 167 13.55 -34.51 20.18
#